data_AF-A0A0P0GH07-F1
#
_entry.id   AF-A0A0P0GH07-F1
#
_cell.length_a   1.000
_cell.length_b   1.000
_cell.length_c   1.000
_cell.angle_alpha   90.00
_cell.angle_beta   90.00
_cell.angle_gamma   90.00
#
_symmetry.space_group_name_H-M   'P 1'
#
loop_
_entity.id
_entity.type
_entity.pdbx_description
1 polymer ?
#
loop_
_entity_poly.entity_id
_entity_poly.type
_entity_poly.pdbx_seq_one_letter_code
_entity_poly.pdbx_strand_id
1 'polypeptide(L)'
;MRKQLFYLSLTIVAIALSACSGGKKGVFGATSSGRAYEILVVVDPAMWERPAGRALYDVLDTDVPGLPQSERSFRMMYTSPANYDATLKLIRNIIIADVQDIYTQPKFKYAKDVYAAPQTILTIQAPDEASFEQFVTENKQTIIDFFTRAEMNRQITQLEKKHNDYVTTKVKSMFDCDVWVPAELSSTKQGENFFWAGTNAATGDQNFVIYSFPYRDKNTFTKEYFVQMRDSVMKANIPGAREGMYMATDSLMTDVRPLNVQGEYALEARGLWRMKGDFMGGPFVSHMRLDPVNQRIIVVEAFIYSPDKLKRNLMRQMEASLYTLRVPGDKQTGAEIPLGVTKEQSKATDQGK
;
A
#
# COMPACT_ATOMS: atom_id res chain seq x y z
N MET A 1 2.87 -59.84 30.67
CA MET A 1 2.07 -58.60 30.64
C MET A 1 2.90 -57.33 30.84
N ARG A 2 3.66 -57.15 31.94
CA ARG A 2 4.47 -55.91 32.17
C ARG A 2 5.49 -55.59 31.06
N LYS A 3 6.20 -56.57 30.50
CA LYS A 3 7.13 -56.35 29.39
C LYS A 3 6.42 -55.93 28.09
N GLN A 4 5.25 -56.51 27.80
CA GLN A 4 4.46 -56.16 26.62
C GLN A 4 3.83 -54.76 26.74
N LEU A 5 3.41 -54.36 27.95
CA LEU A 5 2.96 -52.99 28.25
C LEU A 5 4.09 -51.97 28.12
N PHE A 6 5.33 -52.36 28.46
CA PHE A 6 6.51 -51.49 28.31
C PHE A 6 6.93 -51.29 26.85
N TYR A 7 6.83 -52.34 26.02
CA TYR A 7 7.04 -52.20 24.58
C TYR A 7 5.92 -51.38 23.93
N LEU A 8 4.66 -51.57 24.36
CA LEU A 8 3.54 -50.79 23.86
C LEU A 8 3.66 -49.29 24.21
N SER A 9 4.15 -48.95 25.41
CA SER A 9 4.39 -47.56 25.81
C SER A 9 5.57 -46.95 25.05
N LEU A 10 6.64 -47.70 24.77
CA LEU A 10 7.75 -47.23 23.93
C LEU A 10 7.31 -46.95 22.49
N THR A 11 6.44 -47.79 21.92
CA THR A 11 5.92 -47.59 20.57
C THR A 11 4.99 -46.39 20.48
N ILE A 12 4.17 -46.13 21.51
CA ILE A 12 3.28 -44.96 21.58
C ILE A 12 4.10 -43.65 21.71
N VAL A 13 5.20 -43.65 22.48
CA VAL A 13 6.11 -42.50 22.58
C VAL A 13 6.86 -42.26 21.27
N ALA A 14 7.26 -43.31 20.54
CA ALA A 14 7.90 -43.18 19.23
C ALA A 14 6.93 -42.64 18.15
N ILE A 15 5.65 -43.00 18.20
CA ILE A 15 4.61 -42.46 17.30
C ILE A 15 4.28 -41.01 17.68
N ALA A 16 4.25 -40.66 18.97
CA ALA A 16 4.05 -39.28 19.43
C ALA A 16 5.19 -38.33 19.02
N LEU A 17 6.43 -38.83 18.94
CA LEU A 17 7.58 -38.08 18.42
C LEU A 17 7.63 -38.00 16.88
N SER A 18 6.85 -38.85 16.19
CA SER A 18 6.76 -38.87 14.71
C SER A 18 5.51 -38.12 14.19
N ALA A 19 4.61 -37.68 15.08
CA ALA A 19 3.42 -36.91 14.73
C ALA A 19 3.69 -35.40 14.52
N CYS A 20 4.90 -34.93 14.83
CA CYS A 20 5.41 -33.61 14.42
C CYS A 20 6.27 -33.71 13.15
N SER A 21 5.80 -34.40 12.12
CA SER A 21 6.33 -34.26 10.76
C SER A 21 5.22 -34.29 9.70
N GLY A 22 4.04 -33.77 10.05
CA GLY A 22 2.92 -33.53 9.15
C GLY A 22 2.93 -32.14 8.54
N GLY A 23 4.08 -31.68 8.04
CA GLY A 23 4.19 -30.46 7.25
C GLY A 23 4.70 -30.84 5.87
N LYS A 24 3.87 -30.69 4.83
CA LYS A 24 4.25 -30.88 3.42
C LYS A 24 5.63 -30.24 3.18
N LYS A 25 6.62 -31.05 2.78
CA LYS A 25 7.88 -30.54 2.21
C LYS A 25 7.54 -29.82 0.90
N GLY A 26 7.50 -28.49 0.96
CA GLY A 26 7.36 -27.62 -0.22
C GLY A 26 7.42 -26.15 0.19
N VAL A 27 8.39 -25.42 -0.37
CA VAL A 27 8.54 -23.94 -0.35
C VAL A 27 9.05 -23.31 0.96
N PHE A 28 10.27 -23.63 1.39
CA PHE A 28 10.97 -22.88 2.45
C PHE A 28 12.03 -21.94 1.86
N GLY A 29 11.62 -20.70 1.54
CA GLY A 29 12.53 -19.55 1.42
C GLY A 29 12.59 -18.78 2.75
N ALA A 30 13.64 -17.98 2.97
CA ALA A 30 13.70 -17.13 4.17
C ALA A 30 12.53 -16.13 4.19
N THR A 31 12.07 -15.72 5.37
CA THR A 31 11.10 -14.60 5.49
C THR A 31 11.84 -13.28 5.43
N SER A 32 11.33 -12.32 4.66
CA SER A 32 11.98 -11.02 4.52
C SER A 32 11.90 -10.19 5.81
N SER A 33 12.87 -9.30 5.99
CA SER A 33 13.00 -8.39 7.13
C SER A 33 12.88 -6.92 6.70
N GLY A 34 13.04 -5.99 7.64
CA GLY A 34 12.95 -4.55 7.38
C GLY A 34 11.55 -3.98 7.58
N ARG A 35 11.48 -2.66 7.81
CA ARG A 35 10.23 -1.95 8.09
C ARG A 35 9.45 -1.65 6.81
N ALA A 36 8.15 -1.36 6.98
CA ALA A 36 7.35 -0.82 5.88
C ALA A 36 7.93 0.50 5.40
N TYR A 37 8.03 0.65 4.08
CA TYR A 37 8.58 1.84 3.44
C TYR A 37 10.03 2.17 3.88
N GLU A 38 10.81 1.15 4.24
CA GLU A 38 12.26 1.21 4.38
C GLU A 38 12.91 0.58 3.16
N ILE A 39 13.93 1.24 2.59
CA ILE A 39 14.66 0.82 1.40
C ILE A 39 16.14 0.69 1.74
N LEU A 40 16.74 -0.44 1.38
CA LEU A 40 18.19 -0.61 1.31
C LEU A 40 18.67 -0.23 -0.09
N VAL A 41 19.61 0.70 -0.20
CA VAL A 41 20.29 1.03 -1.45
C VAL A 41 21.66 0.36 -1.45
N VAL A 42 21.91 -0.53 -2.42
CA VAL A 42 23.21 -1.13 -2.67
C VAL A 42 23.88 -0.32 -3.77
N VAL A 43 24.93 0.42 -3.42
CA VAL A 43 25.57 1.43 -4.28
C VAL A 43 27.03 1.62 -3.88
N ASP A 44 27.88 1.94 -4.85
CA ASP A 44 29.25 2.35 -4.56
C ASP A 44 29.27 3.58 -3.62
N PRO A 45 30.02 3.56 -2.50
CA PRO A 45 30.01 4.67 -1.55
C PRO A 45 30.47 6.01 -2.13
N ALA A 46 31.40 6.01 -3.10
CA ALA A 46 31.84 7.24 -3.74
C ALA A 46 30.75 7.79 -4.67
N MET A 47 30.06 6.92 -5.40
CA MET A 47 28.90 7.30 -6.22
C MET A 47 27.75 7.85 -5.36
N TRP A 48 27.51 7.30 -4.17
CA TRP A 48 26.43 7.74 -3.28
C TRP A 48 26.55 9.22 -2.88
N GLU A 49 27.78 9.68 -2.65
CA GLU A 49 28.08 11.08 -2.29
C GLU A 49 28.15 12.03 -3.49
N ARG A 50 28.08 11.49 -4.72
CA ARG A 50 28.13 12.24 -5.99
C ARG A 50 26.73 12.54 -6.54
N PRO A 51 26.62 13.41 -7.58
CA PRO A 51 25.32 13.79 -8.15
C PRO A 51 24.40 12.61 -8.48
N ALA A 52 24.92 11.51 -9.03
CA ALA A 52 24.12 10.31 -9.34
C ALA A 52 23.47 9.67 -8.10
N GLY A 53 24.23 9.49 -7.02
CA GLY A 53 23.70 8.99 -5.74
C GLY A 53 22.73 9.96 -5.10
N ARG A 54 23.02 11.27 -5.17
CA ARG A 54 22.16 12.34 -4.67
C ARG A 54 20.83 12.42 -5.40
N ALA A 55 20.80 12.22 -6.71
CA ALA A 55 19.55 12.17 -7.47
C ALA A 55 18.64 11.02 -7.00
N LEU A 56 19.21 9.84 -6.75
CA LEU A 56 18.43 8.72 -6.18
C LEU A 56 17.97 9.02 -4.76
N TYR A 57 18.82 9.60 -3.92
CA TYR A 57 18.43 10.05 -2.59
C TYR A 57 17.22 10.99 -2.66
N ASP A 58 17.27 12.04 -3.48
CA ASP A 58 16.23 13.07 -3.58
C ASP A 58 14.90 12.48 -4.10
N VAL A 59 14.96 11.47 -4.99
CA VAL A 59 13.77 10.71 -5.42
C VAL A 59 13.14 9.99 -4.22
N LEU A 60 13.93 9.23 -3.45
CA LEU A 60 13.44 8.45 -2.32
C LEU A 60 13.03 9.32 -1.11
N ASP A 61 13.60 10.53 -1.03
CA ASP A 61 13.32 11.50 0.02
C ASP A 61 12.07 12.35 -0.22
N THR A 62 11.45 12.20 -1.39
CA THR A 62 10.27 12.98 -1.78
C THR A 62 9.13 12.82 -0.79
N ASP A 63 8.50 13.93 -0.43
CA ASP A 63 7.38 13.93 0.51
C ASP A 63 6.15 13.20 -0.01
N VAL A 64 5.39 12.61 0.92
CA VAL A 64 4.10 12.00 0.60
C VAL A 64 3.05 13.11 0.39
N PRO A 65 2.37 13.13 -0.77
CA PRO A 65 1.38 14.16 -1.07
C PRO A 65 0.14 14.03 -0.18
N GLY A 66 -0.49 15.18 0.12
CA GLY A 66 -1.75 15.24 0.86
C GLY A 66 -1.61 15.10 2.38
N LEU A 67 -0.40 15.13 2.93
CA LEU A 67 -0.17 15.18 4.38
C LEU A 67 -0.09 16.63 4.88
N PRO A 68 -0.57 16.93 6.10
CA PRO A 68 -0.50 18.28 6.66
C PRO A 68 0.93 18.68 7.06
N GLN A 69 1.78 17.70 7.33
CA GLN A 69 3.19 17.86 7.63
C GLN A 69 3.99 17.06 6.61
N SER A 70 5.11 17.63 6.15
CA SER A 70 6.05 16.95 5.26
C SER A 70 6.57 15.67 5.92
N GLU A 71 6.34 14.54 5.26
CA GLU A 71 6.85 13.24 5.67
C GLU A 71 7.43 12.52 4.45
N ARG A 72 8.72 12.19 4.52
CA ARG A 72 9.48 11.50 3.47
C ARG A 72 8.81 10.21 3.01
N SER A 73 8.84 9.91 1.71
CA SER A 73 8.25 8.70 1.15
C SER A 73 8.88 7.41 1.67
N PHE A 74 10.19 7.40 1.88
CA PHE A 74 10.90 6.21 2.36
C PHE A 74 11.91 6.54 3.45
N ARG A 75 12.14 5.56 4.33
CA ARG A 75 13.34 5.53 5.17
C ARG A 75 14.44 4.84 4.37
N MET A 76 15.62 5.45 4.31
CA MET A 76 16.73 4.95 3.51
C MET A 76 17.84 4.42 4.40
N MET A 77 18.47 3.35 3.92
CA MET A 77 19.76 2.84 4.39
C MET A 77 20.58 2.53 3.14
N TYR A 78 21.90 2.64 3.19
CA TYR A 78 22.74 2.26 2.06
C TYR A 78 23.90 1.38 2.50
N THR A 79 24.42 0.58 1.57
CA THR A 79 25.58 -0.28 1.77
C THR A 79 26.37 -0.41 0.47
N SER A 80 27.69 -0.60 0.58
CA SER A 80 28.52 -0.94 -0.59
C SER A 80 28.19 -2.36 -1.08
N PRO A 81 28.33 -2.67 -2.38
CA PRO A 81 28.17 -4.02 -2.90
C PRO A 81 29.02 -5.07 -2.17
N ALA A 82 30.25 -4.72 -1.76
CA ALA A 82 31.15 -5.60 -1.01
C ALA A 82 30.61 -6.00 0.37
N ASN A 83 29.77 -5.14 0.97
CA ASN A 83 29.16 -5.36 2.29
C ASN A 83 27.71 -5.84 2.19
N TYR A 84 27.20 -6.14 1.00
CA TYR A 84 25.83 -6.64 0.79
C TYR A 84 25.72 -8.14 1.14
N ASP A 85 25.79 -8.40 2.44
CA ASP A 85 25.88 -9.73 3.04
C ASP A 85 24.53 -10.49 3.11
N ALA A 86 24.54 -11.68 3.72
CA ALA A 86 23.35 -12.52 3.87
C ALA A 86 22.25 -11.86 4.71
N THR A 87 22.60 -10.99 5.66
CA THR A 87 21.62 -10.30 6.54
C THR A 87 20.89 -9.20 5.77
N LEU A 88 21.64 -8.36 5.06
CA LEU A 88 21.09 -7.27 4.25
C LEU A 88 20.28 -7.79 3.07
N LYS A 89 20.65 -8.94 2.51
CA LYS A 89 19.87 -9.66 1.50
C LYS A 89 18.47 -10.07 1.95
N LEU A 90 18.16 -10.10 3.26
CA LEU A 90 16.81 -10.40 3.74
C LEU A 90 15.87 -9.19 3.71
N ILE A 91 16.38 -7.96 3.51
CA ILE A 91 15.55 -6.75 3.53
C ILE A 91 14.53 -6.79 2.40
N ARG A 92 13.28 -6.43 2.71
CA ARG A 92 12.14 -6.60 1.79
C ARG A 92 12.06 -5.62 0.62
N ASN A 93 12.72 -4.46 0.71
CA ASN A 93 12.80 -3.49 -0.39
C ASN A 93 14.26 -3.09 -0.61
N ILE A 94 14.78 -3.39 -1.79
CA ILE A 94 16.18 -3.15 -2.13
C ILE A 94 16.24 -2.43 -3.49
N ILE A 95 17.10 -1.42 -3.59
CA ILE A 95 17.55 -0.85 -4.85
C ILE A 95 19.01 -1.22 -5.06
N ILE A 96 19.36 -1.70 -6.24
CA ILE A 96 20.75 -1.94 -6.65
C ILE A 96 21.08 -0.91 -7.74
N ALA A 97 22.03 -0.03 -7.46
CA ALA A 97 22.60 0.88 -8.45
C ALA A 97 23.76 0.17 -9.15
N ASP A 98 23.56 -0.19 -10.42
CA ASP A 98 24.45 -1.05 -11.20
C ASP A 98 25.01 -0.26 -12.39
N VAL A 99 26.09 0.48 -12.13
CA VAL A 99 26.75 1.35 -13.12
C VAL A 99 28.00 0.67 -13.67
N GLN A 100 27.96 0.28 -14.93
CA GLN A 100 29.06 -0.43 -15.61
C GLN A 100 29.08 -0.08 -17.10
N ASP A 101 30.28 0.09 -17.66
CA ASP A 101 30.51 0.47 -19.07
C ASP A 101 30.06 -0.60 -20.09
N ILE A 102 29.78 -1.83 -19.64
CA ILE A 102 29.19 -2.90 -20.44
C ILE A 102 27.75 -2.61 -20.87
N TYR A 103 27.07 -1.66 -20.21
CA TYR A 103 25.70 -1.28 -20.54
C TYR A 103 25.69 -0.21 -21.62
N THR A 104 24.74 -0.29 -22.54
CA THR A 104 24.60 0.70 -23.62
C THR A 104 23.55 1.77 -23.33
N GLN A 105 22.59 1.47 -22.45
CA GLN A 105 21.50 2.38 -22.08
C GLN A 105 21.02 2.09 -20.64
N PRO A 106 20.57 3.13 -19.92
CA PRO A 106 19.92 2.94 -18.63
C PRO A 106 18.61 2.15 -18.73
N LYS A 107 18.33 1.29 -17.74
CA LYS A 107 17.05 0.59 -17.65
C LYS A 107 16.75 0.09 -16.24
N PHE A 108 15.46 -0.08 -15.98
CA PHE A 108 14.99 -0.82 -14.82
C PHE A 108 14.98 -2.32 -15.08
N LYS A 109 15.33 -3.07 -14.04
CA LYS A 109 14.99 -4.48 -13.89
C LYS A 109 14.45 -4.72 -12.50
N TYR A 110 13.56 -5.68 -12.34
CA TYR A 110 13.18 -6.08 -11.00
C TYR A 110 12.98 -7.58 -10.86
N ALA A 111 13.23 -8.03 -9.63
CA ALA A 111 12.99 -9.39 -9.18
C ALA A 111 12.17 -9.38 -7.88
N LYS A 112 11.45 -10.47 -7.65
CA LYS A 112 10.71 -10.72 -6.42
C LYS A 112 11.26 -11.98 -5.76
N ASP A 113 11.26 -11.98 -4.43
CA ASP A 113 11.54 -13.16 -3.61
C ASP A 113 12.87 -13.88 -3.94
N VAL A 114 13.92 -13.11 -4.25
CA VAL A 114 15.23 -13.64 -4.65
C VAL A 114 15.92 -14.33 -3.47
N TYR A 115 15.93 -13.69 -2.30
CA TYR A 115 16.58 -14.19 -1.10
C TYR A 115 15.58 -14.52 0.01
N ALA A 116 14.49 -13.76 0.08
CA ALA A 116 13.47 -13.90 1.12
C ALA A 116 12.09 -13.48 0.60
N ALA A 117 11.00 -13.90 1.22
CA ALA A 117 9.64 -13.52 0.82
C ALA A 117 8.85 -12.86 1.96
N PRO A 118 8.01 -11.83 1.70
CA PRO A 118 7.87 -11.12 0.42
C PRO A 118 8.97 -10.06 0.22
N GLN A 119 9.71 -10.11 -0.90
CA GLN A 119 10.80 -9.19 -1.22
C GLN A 119 10.65 -8.60 -2.62
N THR A 120 11.13 -7.37 -2.78
CA THR A 120 11.18 -6.69 -4.07
C THR A 120 12.54 -6.00 -4.22
N ILE A 121 13.23 -6.32 -5.31
CA ILE A 121 14.55 -5.77 -5.65
C ILE A 121 14.41 -5.04 -6.99
N LEU A 122 14.71 -3.74 -7.00
CA LEU A 122 14.80 -2.92 -8.21
C LEU A 122 16.28 -2.70 -8.55
N THR A 123 16.73 -3.18 -9.69
CA THR A 123 18.06 -2.87 -10.22
C THR A 123 17.94 -1.76 -11.25
N ILE A 124 18.71 -0.70 -11.07
CA ILE A 124 18.83 0.40 -12.02
C ILE A 124 20.20 0.26 -12.67
N GLN A 125 20.21 -0.14 -13.94
CA GLN A 125 21.44 -0.30 -14.70
C GLN A 125 21.73 0.98 -15.48
N ALA A 126 23.01 1.37 -15.63
CA ALA A 126 23.43 2.48 -16.48
C ALA A 126 24.90 2.34 -16.96
N PRO A 127 25.26 2.87 -18.14
CA PRO A 127 26.64 2.89 -18.62
C PRO A 127 27.60 3.67 -17.71
N ASP A 128 27.11 4.75 -17.12
CA ASP A 128 27.92 5.74 -16.40
C ASP A 128 27.05 6.51 -15.37
N GLU A 129 27.70 7.27 -14.49
CA GLU A 129 27.02 8.03 -13.43
C GLU A 129 26.09 9.12 -13.98
N ALA A 130 26.44 9.79 -15.09
CA ALA A 130 25.64 10.88 -15.63
C ALA A 130 24.34 10.36 -16.26
N SER A 131 24.43 9.26 -17.01
CA SER A 131 23.23 8.61 -17.56
C SER A 131 22.36 7.98 -16.47
N PHE A 132 22.94 7.50 -15.37
CA PHE A 132 22.19 7.07 -14.19
C PHE A 132 21.41 8.23 -13.55
N GLU A 133 22.09 9.36 -13.29
CA GLU A 133 21.49 10.56 -12.68
C GLU A 133 20.28 11.04 -13.49
N GLN A 134 20.46 11.19 -14.80
CA GLN A 134 19.40 11.60 -15.70
C GLN A 134 18.23 10.61 -15.67
N PHE A 135 18.51 9.31 -15.80
CA PHE A 135 17.48 8.29 -15.84
C PHE A 135 16.64 8.22 -14.56
N VAL A 136 17.29 8.30 -13.39
CA VAL A 136 16.61 8.34 -12.09
C VAL A 136 15.74 9.58 -11.96
N THR A 137 16.26 10.74 -12.37
CA THR A 137 15.52 12.01 -12.31
C THR A 137 14.27 11.99 -13.19
N GLU A 138 14.40 11.54 -14.44
CA GLU A 138 13.29 11.44 -15.40
C GLU A 138 12.24 10.40 -14.95
N ASN A 139 12.65 9.36 -14.24
CA ASN A 139 11.79 8.26 -13.80
C ASN A 139 11.44 8.30 -12.31
N LYS A 140 11.54 9.48 -11.67
CA LYS A 140 11.25 9.71 -10.25
C LYS A 140 9.94 9.06 -9.80
N GLN A 141 8.83 9.35 -10.50
CA GLN A 141 7.52 8.85 -10.10
C GLN A 141 7.42 7.32 -10.24
N THR A 142 8.06 6.75 -11.26
CA THR A 142 8.10 5.29 -11.48
C THR A 142 8.77 4.58 -10.30
N ILE A 143 9.88 5.10 -9.79
CA ILE A 143 10.60 4.52 -8.63
C ILE A 143 9.74 4.60 -7.37
N ILE A 144 9.14 5.77 -7.10
CA ILE A 144 8.28 5.99 -5.94
C ILE A 144 7.06 5.06 -5.98
N ASP A 145 6.38 5.00 -7.13
CA ASP A 145 5.20 4.16 -7.33
C ASP A 145 5.54 2.68 -7.21
N PHE A 146 6.68 2.24 -7.75
CA PHE A 146 7.10 0.85 -7.70
C PHE A 146 7.17 0.31 -6.27
N PHE A 147 7.87 1.00 -5.37
CA PHE A 147 7.98 0.57 -3.97
C PHE A 147 6.72 0.84 -3.16
N THR A 148 6.00 1.94 -3.46
CA THR A 148 4.73 2.22 -2.77
C THR A 148 3.71 1.13 -3.08
N ARG A 149 3.58 0.73 -4.35
CA ARG A 149 2.69 -0.36 -4.78
C ARG A 149 3.15 -1.73 -4.28
N ALA A 150 4.45 -1.99 -4.20
CA ALA A 150 4.96 -3.22 -3.59
C ALA A 150 4.53 -3.37 -2.13
N GLU A 151 4.63 -2.30 -1.34
CA GLU A 151 4.16 -2.29 0.06
C GLU A 151 2.63 -2.32 0.16
N MET A 152 1.90 -1.60 -0.69
CA MET A 152 0.44 -1.70 -0.75
C MET A 152 -0.04 -3.11 -1.09
N ASN A 153 0.61 -3.80 -2.03
CA ASN A 153 0.28 -5.19 -2.36
C ASN A 153 0.49 -6.14 -1.18
N ARG A 154 1.56 -5.96 -0.41
CA ARG A 154 1.75 -6.72 0.85
C ARG A 154 0.59 -6.48 1.81
N GLN A 155 0.14 -5.22 1.94
CA GLN A 155 -0.99 -4.87 2.80
C GLN A 155 -2.30 -5.48 2.27
N ILE A 156 -2.55 -5.45 0.96
CA ILE A 156 -3.71 -6.08 0.33
C ILE A 156 -3.73 -7.59 0.58
N THR A 157 -2.58 -8.27 0.47
CA THR A 157 -2.48 -9.70 0.81
C THR A 157 -2.80 -9.97 2.28
N GLN A 158 -2.49 -9.04 3.20
CA GLN A 158 -2.90 -9.19 4.60
C GLN A 158 -4.40 -8.95 4.78
N LEU A 159 -4.96 -7.95 4.11
CA LEU A 159 -6.39 -7.65 4.12
C LEU A 159 -7.21 -8.83 3.58
N GLU A 160 -6.77 -9.45 2.48
CA GLU A 160 -7.40 -10.66 1.93
C GLU A 160 -7.53 -11.77 2.99
N LYS A 161 -6.48 -11.97 3.80
CA LYS A 161 -6.45 -13.01 4.85
C LYS A 161 -7.19 -12.60 6.11
N LYS A 162 -7.14 -11.31 6.46
CA LYS A 162 -7.64 -10.77 7.72
C LYS A 162 -8.19 -9.35 7.49
N HIS A 163 -9.46 -9.30 7.13
CA HIS A 163 -10.23 -8.07 7.06
C HIS A 163 -11.40 -8.11 8.04
N ASN A 164 -12.12 -7.00 8.16
CA ASN A 164 -13.33 -6.93 8.95
C ASN A 164 -14.54 -7.47 8.16
N ASP A 165 -14.95 -8.71 8.46
CA ASP A 165 -16.09 -9.38 7.79
C ASP A 165 -17.42 -8.61 7.94
N TYR A 166 -17.63 -7.93 9.08
CA TYR A 166 -18.82 -7.14 9.31
C TYR A 166 -18.89 -5.96 8.34
N VAL A 167 -17.78 -5.21 8.19
CA VAL A 167 -17.71 -4.10 7.24
C VAL A 167 -17.90 -4.60 5.81
N THR A 168 -17.22 -5.68 5.40
CA THR A 168 -17.41 -6.29 4.07
C THR A 168 -18.87 -6.63 3.81
N THR A 169 -19.52 -7.30 4.77
CA THR A 169 -20.94 -7.69 4.66
C THR A 169 -21.87 -6.48 4.56
N LYS A 170 -21.61 -5.43 5.34
CA LYS A 170 -22.40 -4.20 5.30
C LYS A 170 -22.22 -3.46 3.98
N VAL A 171 -20.99 -3.31 3.52
CA VAL A 171 -20.68 -2.68 2.23
C VAL A 171 -21.37 -3.45 1.10
N LYS A 172 -21.32 -4.78 1.11
CA LYS A 172 -22.02 -5.61 0.12
C LYS A 172 -23.53 -5.41 0.16
N SER A 173 -24.13 -5.42 1.35
CA SER A 173 -25.58 -5.24 1.50
C SER A 173 -26.09 -3.85 1.06
N MET A 174 -25.31 -2.79 1.27
CA MET A 174 -25.73 -1.41 1.02
C MET A 174 -25.38 -0.93 -0.40
N PHE A 175 -24.25 -1.39 -0.94
CA PHE A 175 -23.68 -0.87 -2.19
C PHE A 175 -23.46 -1.95 -3.26
N ASP A 176 -23.77 -3.22 -2.97
CA ASP A 176 -23.41 -4.36 -3.84
C ASP A 176 -21.92 -4.40 -4.22
N CYS A 177 -21.09 -3.73 -3.41
CA CYS A 177 -19.64 -3.65 -3.58
C CYS A 177 -18.93 -4.62 -2.65
N ASP A 178 -17.72 -5.02 -3.01
CA ASP A 178 -16.82 -5.76 -2.14
C ASP A 178 -15.63 -4.87 -1.77
N VAL A 179 -15.18 -4.93 -0.52
CA VAL A 179 -14.00 -4.17 -0.06
C VAL A 179 -13.41 -4.86 1.15
N TRP A 180 -12.08 -4.79 1.30
CA TRP A 180 -11.38 -5.26 2.49
C TRP A 180 -10.82 -4.10 3.28
N VAL A 181 -11.25 -3.98 4.53
CA VAL A 181 -10.74 -3.00 5.49
C VAL A 181 -10.05 -3.69 6.66
N PRO A 182 -9.13 -3.01 7.38
CA PRO A 182 -8.47 -3.61 8.53
C PRO A 182 -9.48 -4.11 9.57
N ALA A 183 -9.17 -5.25 10.21
CA ALA A 183 -10.04 -5.87 11.20
C ALA A 183 -10.35 -4.94 12.39
N GLU A 184 -9.45 -4.00 12.66
CA GLU A 184 -9.50 -3.04 13.77
C GLU A 184 -10.60 -1.98 13.61
N LEU A 185 -11.21 -1.81 12.43
CA LEU A 185 -12.31 -0.87 12.21
C LEU A 185 -13.63 -1.42 12.76
N SER A 186 -13.79 -1.39 14.08
CA SER A 186 -14.93 -1.98 14.78
C SER A 186 -16.10 -1.02 15.04
N SER A 187 -15.87 0.29 15.04
CA SER A 187 -16.94 1.28 15.21
C SER A 187 -17.57 1.60 13.87
N THR A 188 -18.91 1.69 13.81
CA THR A 188 -19.60 1.90 12.53
C THR A 188 -20.79 2.85 12.65
N LYS A 189 -21.16 3.47 11.53
CA LYS A 189 -22.32 4.34 11.38
C LYS A 189 -22.91 4.15 9.99
N GLN A 190 -24.23 4.06 9.92
CA GLN A 190 -24.99 4.02 8.67
C GLN A 190 -25.76 5.33 8.49
N GLY A 191 -25.80 5.80 7.25
CA GLY A 191 -26.63 6.90 6.80
C GLY A 191 -27.28 6.55 5.46
N GLU A 192 -27.98 7.49 4.87
CA GLU A 192 -28.55 7.31 3.53
C GLU A 192 -27.41 7.23 2.49
N ASN A 193 -27.33 6.11 1.78
CA ASN A 193 -26.26 5.84 0.81
C ASN A 193 -24.85 6.09 1.36
N PHE A 194 -24.65 5.89 2.66
CA PHE A 194 -23.42 6.20 3.37
C PHE A 194 -23.13 5.15 4.44
N PHE A 195 -21.87 4.72 4.52
CA PHE A 195 -21.38 3.87 5.59
C PHE A 195 -19.99 4.34 6.03
N TRP A 196 -19.81 4.48 7.34
CA TRP A 196 -18.54 4.78 7.98
C TRP A 196 -18.14 3.63 8.89
N ALA A 197 -16.85 3.31 8.89
CA ALA A 197 -16.21 2.42 9.84
C ALA A 197 -14.90 3.05 10.34
N GLY A 198 -14.61 2.93 11.63
CA GLY A 198 -13.43 3.53 12.22
C GLY A 198 -12.92 2.77 13.45
N THR A 199 -11.70 3.09 13.86
CA THR A 199 -11.11 2.57 15.09
C THR A 199 -11.65 3.25 16.34
N ASN A 200 -12.17 4.49 16.21
CA ASN A 200 -12.60 5.35 17.31
C ASN A 200 -11.50 5.53 18.38
N ALA A 201 -10.25 5.63 17.91
CA ALA A 201 -9.09 5.80 18.78
C ALA A 201 -8.89 7.29 19.12
N ALA A 202 -8.34 7.59 20.30
CA ALA A 202 -8.03 8.98 20.66
C ALA A 202 -6.84 9.56 19.85
N THR A 203 -5.96 8.69 19.36
CA THR A 203 -4.78 9.03 18.55
C THR A 203 -4.54 7.90 17.54
N GLY A 204 -4.08 8.26 16.35
CA GLY A 204 -3.92 7.31 15.25
C GLY A 204 -5.27 6.73 14.80
N ASP A 205 -6.34 7.51 14.90
CA ASP A 205 -7.67 7.07 14.50
C ASP A 205 -7.73 6.92 12.99
N GLN A 206 -8.08 5.71 12.56
CA GLN A 206 -8.18 5.31 11.17
C GLN A 206 -9.65 5.16 10.81
N ASN A 207 -10.04 5.84 9.74
CA ASN A 207 -11.43 5.90 9.32
C ASN A 207 -11.53 5.48 7.85
N PHE A 208 -12.57 4.72 7.55
CA PHE A 208 -13.00 4.34 6.21
C PHE A 208 -14.43 4.80 6.00
N VAL A 209 -14.71 5.32 4.83
CA VAL A 209 -16.03 5.76 4.41
C VAL A 209 -16.31 5.25 3.02
N ILE A 210 -17.53 4.76 2.80
CA ILE A 210 -18.08 4.50 1.48
C ILE A 210 -19.41 5.21 1.34
N TYR A 211 -19.63 5.82 0.19
CA TYR A 211 -20.92 6.43 -0.13
C TYR A 211 -21.18 6.43 -1.63
N SER A 212 -22.43 6.69 -2.01
CA SER A 212 -22.82 6.74 -3.41
C SER A 212 -23.75 7.90 -3.74
N PHE A 213 -23.71 8.33 -4.99
CA PHE A 213 -24.62 9.33 -5.55
C PHE A 213 -24.81 9.10 -7.06
N PRO A 214 -25.91 9.58 -7.67
CA PRO A 214 -26.17 9.35 -9.09
C PRO A 214 -25.07 9.89 -10.00
N TYR A 215 -24.70 9.12 -11.02
CA TYR A 215 -23.83 9.60 -12.09
C TYR A 215 -24.64 10.48 -13.04
N ARG A 216 -24.11 11.66 -13.38
CA ARG A 216 -24.81 12.62 -14.26
C ARG A 216 -24.16 12.69 -15.62
N ASP A 217 -22.89 13.05 -15.64
CA ASP A 217 -22.10 13.27 -16.85
C ASP A 217 -20.60 13.33 -16.53
N LYS A 218 -19.77 13.57 -17.55
CA LYS A 218 -18.31 13.59 -17.42
C LYS A 218 -17.76 14.65 -16.43
N ASN A 219 -18.49 15.74 -16.17
CA ASN A 219 -18.08 16.76 -15.19
C ASN A 219 -18.15 16.26 -13.75
N THR A 220 -18.70 15.05 -13.54
CA THR A 220 -18.69 14.33 -12.27
C THR A 220 -17.26 14.09 -11.76
N PHE A 221 -16.28 13.89 -12.65
CA PHE A 221 -14.88 13.62 -12.27
C PHE A 221 -14.01 14.89 -12.30
N THR A 222 -14.43 15.92 -11.56
CA THR A 222 -13.70 17.18 -11.38
C THR A 222 -13.41 17.45 -9.91
N LYS A 223 -12.40 18.28 -9.61
CA LYS A 223 -12.07 18.68 -8.23
C LYS A 223 -13.25 19.37 -7.57
N GLU A 224 -13.87 20.30 -8.26
CA GLU A 224 -14.97 21.12 -7.76
C GLU A 224 -16.17 20.25 -7.42
N TYR A 225 -16.53 19.32 -8.32
CA TYR A 225 -17.64 18.40 -8.09
C TYR A 225 -17.33 17.42 -6.95
N PHE A 226 -16.11 16.87 -6.90
CA PHE A 226 -15.67 16.02 -5.79
C PHE A 226 -15.81 16.74 -4.44
N VAL A 227 -15.26 17.95 -4.30
CA VAL A 227 -15.32 18.73 -3.06
C VAL A 227 -16.76 19.04 -2.68
N GLN A 228 -17.59 19.46 -3.64
CA GLN A 228 -19.01 19.75 -3.39
C GLN A 228 -19.76 18.52 -2.86
N MET A 229 -19.59 17.36 -3.51
CA MET A 229 -20.27 16.13 -3.12
C MET A 229 -19.75 15.59 -1.79
N ARG A 230 -18.43 15.62 -1.58
CA ARG A 230 -17.81 15.23 -0.31
C ARG A 230 -18.34 16.09 0.83
N ASP A 231 -18.32 17.42 0.72
CA ASP A 231 -18.81 18.31 1.78
C ASP A 231 -20.29 18.12 2.08
N SER A 232 -21.12 17.86 1.05
CA SER A 232 -22.54 17.55 1.24
C SER A 232 -22.73 16.26 2.07
N VAL A 233 -22.05 15.18 1.68
CA VAL A 233 -22.16 13.87 2.34
C VAL A 233 -21.56 13.90 3.74
N MET A 234 -20.36 14.45 3.91
CA MET A 234 -19.66 14.49 5.19
C MET A 234 -20.38 15.39 6.19
N LYS A 235 -20.98 16.51 5.74
CA LYS A 235 -21.78 17.37 6.62
C LYS A 235 -22.98 16.66 7.21
N ALA A 236 -23.69 15.86 6.40
CA ALA A 236 -24.86 15.13 6.86
C ALA A 236 -24.50 13.96 7.79
N ASN A 237 -23.34 13.34 7.57
CA ASN A 237 -23.02 12.06 8.19
C ASN A 237 -21.93 12.09 9.27
N ILE A 238 -21.08 13.12 9.32
CA ILE A 238 -19.99 13.24 10.29
C ILE A 238 -20.13 14.57 11.05
N PRO A 239 -21.08 14.65 12.00
CA PRO A 239 -21.24 15.82 12.86
C PRO A 239 -20.10 15.88 13.89
N GLY A 240 -19.83 17.08 14.39
CA GLY A 240 -18.95 17.28 15.54
C GLY A 240 -19.69 17.15 16.87
N ALA A 241 -19.00 17.47 17.97
CA ALA A 241 -19.53 17.31 19.32
C ALA A 241 -20.71 18.24 19.66
N ARG A 242 -20.92 19.32 18.88
CA ARG A 242 -22.00 20.30 19.09
C ARG A 242 -22.75 20.56 17.79
N GLU A 243 -23.99 21.03 17.94
CA GLU A 243 -24.80 21.48 16.81
C GLU A 243 -24.04 22.51 15.96
N GLY A 244 -24.16 22.37 14.64
CA GLY A 244 -23.46 23.23 13.67
C GLY A 244 -22.01 22.83 13.38
N MET A 245 -21.42 21.88 14.12
CA MET A 245 -20.11 21.31 13.81
C MET A 245 -20.23 20.12 12.85
N TYR A 246 -19.37 20.07 11.84
CA TYR A 246 -19.36 18.99 10.86
C TYR A 246 -18.05 18.92 10.07
N MET A 247 -17.74 17.74 9.54
CA MET A 247 -16.56 17.56 8.70
C MET A 247 -16.69 18.31 7.37
N ALA A 248 -15.64 19.04 7.01
CA ALA A 248 -15.49 19.78 5.77
C ALA A 248 -14.13 19.50 5.12
N THR A 249 -14.04 19.77 3.83
CA THR A 249 -12.81 19.66 3.04
C THR A 249 -12.02 20.98 3.10
N ASP A 250 -10.70 20.89 3.20
CA ASP A 250 -9.81 22.01 2.88
C ASP A 250 -9.53 21.98 1.36
N SER A 251 -10.33 22.72 0.60
CA SER A 251 -10.28 22.70 -0.86
C SER A 251 -8.97 23.27 -1.45
N LEU A 252 -8.28 24.12 -0.70
CA LEU A 252 -6.98 24.66 -1.10
C LEU A 252 -5.88 23.60 -0.98
N MET A 253 -5.98 22.76 0.04
CA MET A 253 -5.06 21.65 0.31
C MET A 253 -5.51 20.33 -0.29
N THR A 254 -6.43 20.35 -1.27
CA THR A 254 -6.95 19.14 -1.92
C THR A 254 -6.57 19.13 -3.39
N ASP A 255 -5.93 18.07 -3.84
CA ASP A 255 -5.63 17.84 -5.26
C ASP A 255 -6.29 16.57 -5.76
N VAL A 256 -6.56 16.54 -7.06
CA VAL A 256 -7.13 15.38 -7.73
C VAL A 256 -6.27 14.97 -8.93
N ARG A 257 -6.22 13.66 -9.19
CA ARG A 257 -5.57 13.12 -10.38
C ARG A 257 -6.30 11.89 -10.91
N PRO A 258 -6.20 11.62 -12.22
CA PRO A 258 -6.58 10.33 -12.77
C PRO A 258 -5.82 9.18 -12.11
N LEU A 259 -6.53 8.10 -11.82
CA LEU A 259 -5.97 6.85 -11.33
C LEU A 259 -6.58 5.70 -12.13
N ASN A 260 -5.80 4.65 -12.38
CA ASN A 260 -6.33 3.39 -12.89
C ASN A 260 -6.37 2.38 -11.72
N VAL A 261 -7.57 1.88 -11.42
CA VAL A 261 -7.79 0.85 -10.39
C VAL A 261 -8.45 -0.34 -11.08
N GLN A 262 -7.76 -1.48 -11.06
CA GLN A 262 -8.27 -2.74 -11.63
C GLN A 262 -8.64 -2.63 -13.13
N GLY A 263 -7.91 -1.82 -13.88
CA GLY A 263 -8.15 -1.60 -15.32
C GLY A 263 -9.12 -0.46 -15.62
N GLU A 264 -9.87 0.01 -14.62
CA GLU A 264 -10.91 1.02 -14.78
C GLU A 264 -10.45 2.40 -14.30
N TYR A 265 -11.07 3.45 -14.85
CA TYR A 265 -10.80 4.82 -14.44
C TYR A 265 -11.35 5.09 -13.03
N ALA A 266 -10.54 5.77 -12.22
CA ALA A 266 -10.91 6.37 -10.95
C ALA A 266 -10.37 7.80 -10.90
N LEU A 267 -11.04 8.69 -10.17
CA LEU A 267 -10.45 9.94 -9.74
C LEU A 267 -9.92 9.75 -8.32
N GLU A 268 -8.61 9.92 -8.15
CA GLU A 268 -7.99 9.99 -6.82
C GLU A 268 -8.04 11.43 -6.33
N ALA A 269 -8.50 11.63 -5.10
CA ALA A 269 -8.38 12.90 -4.40
C ALA A 269 -7.54 12.71 -3.13
N ARG A 270 -6.59 13.62 -2.90
CA ARG A 270 -5.80 13.67 -1.67
C ARG A 270 -5.88 15.07 -1.09
N GLY A 271 -6.06 15.18 0.21
CA GLY A 271 -6.07 16.48 0.84
C GLY A 271 -6.31 16.45 2.33
N LEU A 272 -6.71 17.59 2.87
CA LEU A 272 -6.98 17.73 4.29
C LEU A 272 -8.48 17.84 4.56
N TRP A 273 -8.93 17.15 5.60
CA TRP A 273 -10.24 17.37 6.20
C TRP A 273 -10.08 18.18 7.48
N ARG A 274 -11.12 18.92 7.83
CA ARG A 274 -11.22 19.68 9.07
C ARG A 274 -12.64 19.61 9.63
N MET A 275 -12.78 19.70 10.94
CA MET A 275 -14.07 19.85 11.58
C MET A 275 -14.44 21.34 11.62
N LYS A 276 -15.51 21.74 10.94
CA LYS A 276 -15.97 23.12 11.03
C LYS A 276 -16.43 23.40 12.47
N GLY A 277 -15.94 24.50 13.04
CA GLY A 277 -16.23 24.87 14.43
C GLY A 277 -15.32 24.20 15.46
N ASP A 278 -14.29 23.46 15.05
CA ASP A 278 -13.30 22.82 15.92
C ASP A 278 -11.91 22.83 15.24
N PHE A 279 -10.87 22.40 15.96
CA PHE A 279 -9.49 22.30 15.47
C PHE A 279 -9.11 20.91 14.98
N MET A 280 -10.02 19.93 15.07
CA MET A 280 -9.79 18.58 14.55
C MET A 280 -9.63 18.60 13.03
N GLY A 281 -8.68 17.82 12.54
CA GLY A 281 -8.42 17.65 11.12
C GLY A 281 -7.33 16.62 10.85
N GLY A 282 -7.04 16.39 9.57
CA GLY A 282 -6.02 15.46 9.15
C GLY A 282 -6.06 15.16 7.65
N PRO A 283 -5.22 14.24 7.16
CA PRO A 283 -5.19 13.86 5.76
C PRO A 283 -6.32 12.89 5.40
N PHE A 284 -6.71 12.91 4.13
CA PHE A 284 -7.54 11.89 3.51
C PHE A 284 -7.01 11.50 2.12
N VAL A 285 -7.35 10.29 1.70
CA VAL A 285 -7.23 9.79 0.33
C VAL A 285 -8.57 9.19 -0.07
N SER A 286 -9.05 9.54 -1.26
CA SER A 286 -10.36 9.11 -1.77
C SER A 286 -10.25 8.60 -3.20
N HIS A 287 -10.94 7.50 -3.50
CA HIS A 287 -11.14 6.99 -4.85
C HIS A 287 -12.61 7.12 -5.23
N MET A 288 -12.87 7.82 -6.33
CA MET A 288 -14.19 8.00 -6.92
C MET A 288 -14.28 7.17 -8.21
N ARG A 289 -15.19 6.20 -8.25
CA ARG A 289 -15.36 5.23 -9.34
C ARG A 289 -16.80 5.20 -9.84
N LEU A 290 -16.97 4.95 -11.14
CA LEU A 290 -18.29 4.68 -11.74
C LEU A 290 -18.67 3.22 -11.45
N ASP A 291 -19.87 3.01 -10.93
CA ASP A 291 -20.60 1.74 -10.96
C ASP A 291 -21.49 1.76 -12.21
N PRO A 292 -21.07 1.08 -13.31
CA PRO A 292 -21.79 1.15 -14.58
C PRO A 292 -23.09 0.36 -14.56
N VAL A 293 -23.25 -0.62 -13.67
CA VAL A 293 -24.47 -1.45 -13.58
C VAL A 293 -25.61 -0.62 -13.00
N ASN A 294 -25.34 0.13 -11.94
CA ASN A 294 -26.36 0.92 -11.25
C ASN A 294 -26.35 2.41 -11.61
N GLN A 295 -25.51 2.84 -12.57
CA GLN A 295 -25.39 4.22 -13.04
C GLN A 295 -25.20 5.24 -11.90
N ARG A 296 -24.26 4.92 -11.01
CA ARG A 296 -23.92 5.75 -9.85
C ARG A 296 -22.43 5.85 -9.66
N ILE A 297 -22.01 6.83 -8.88
CA ILE A 297 -20.65 6.91 -8.39
C ILE A 297 -20.58 6.21 -7.05
N ILE A 298 -19.54 5.39 -6.88
CA ILE A 298 -19.09 4.89 -5.58
C ILE A 298 -17.84 5.66 -5.20
N VAL A 299 -17.84 6.25 -4.01
CA VAL A 299 -16.66 6.86 -3.40
C VAL A 299 -16.26 6.03 -2.21
N VAL A 300 -15.00 5.61 -2.18
CA VAL A 300 -14.35 5.07 -0.97
C VAL A 300 -13.26 6.03 -0.54
N GLU A 301 -13.22 6.34 0.74
CA GLU A 301 -12.27 7.29 1.31
C GLU A 301 -11.70 6.74 2.62
N ALA A 302 -10.42 7.02 2.85
CA ALA A 302 -9.80 6.86 4.14
C ALA A 302 -9.33 8.21 4.66
N PHE A 303 -9.54 8.49 5.94
CA PHE A 303 -9.03 9.68 6.59
C PHE A 303 -8.46 9.37 7.97
N ILE A 304 -7.47 10.16 8.38
CA ILE A 304 -6.72 9.92 9.63
C ILE A 304 -6.93 11.10 10.57
N TYR A 305 -7.25 10.82 11.84
CA TYR A 305 -7.12 11.78 12.93
C TYR A 305 -5.97 11.34 13.86
N SER A 306 -4.90 12.13 13.88
CA SER A 306 -3.71 11.79 14.68
C SER A 306 -2.87 13.05 14.96
N PRO A 307 -3.31 13.92 15.88
CA PRO A 307 -2.67 15.22 16.11
C PRO A 307 -1.22 15.09 16.60
N ASP A 308 -0.90 14.04 17.34
CA ASP A 308 0.36 13.82 18.04
C ASP A 308 1.35 12.88 17.33
N LYS A 309 0.98 12.31 16.18
CA LYS A 309 1.84 11.35 15.46
C LYS A 309 1.98 11.66 13.98
N LEU A 310 3.05 11.10 13.43
CA LEU A 310 3.26 10.95 11.99
C LEU A 310 2.13 10.11 11.37
N LYS A 311 1.69 10.53 10.18
CA LYS A 311 0.44 10.08 9.55
C LYS A 311 0.71 9.27 8.30
N ARG A 312 1.90 9.35 7.71
CA ARG A 312 2.27 8.64 6.47
C ARG A 312 1.94 7.15 6.51
N ASN A 313 2.40 6.44 7.54
CA ASN A 313 2.20 4.99 7.62
C ASN A 313 0.73 4.62 7.88
N LEU A 314 0.02 5.39 8.71
CA LEU A 314 -1.41 5.19 8.97
C LEU A 314 -2.24 5.40 7.70
N MET A 315 -1.95 6.46 6.97
CA MET A 315 -2.63 6.79 5.71
C MET A 315 -2.37 5.72 4.66
N ARG A 316 -1.11 5.33 4.43
CA ARG A 316 -0.76 4.29 3.46
C ARG A 316 -1.31 2.91 3.81
N GLN A 317 -1.43 2.58 5.10
CA GLN A 317 -2.07 1.34 5.55
C GLN A 317 -3.55 1.30 5.14
N MET A 318 -4.26 2.42 5.32
CA MET A 318 -5.68 2.53 4.95
C MET A 318 -5.88 2.67 3.44
N GLU A 319 -4.96 3.32 2.74
CA GLU A 319 -5.01 3.50 1.29
C GLU A 319 -5.09 2.16 0.54
N ALA A 320 -4.40 1.13 1.03
CA ALA A 320 -4.47 -0.22 0.48
C ALA A 320 -5.91 -0.74 0.38
N SER A 321 -6.79 -0.44 1.35
CA SER A 321 -8.19 -0.84 1.32
C SER A 321 -8.95 -0.23 0.14
N LEU A 322 -8.63 1.00 -0.26
CA LEU A 322 -9.30 1.70 -1.36
C LEU A 322 -9.04 1.02 -2.71
N TYR A 323 -7.90 0.34 -2.86
CA TYR A 323 -7.55 -0.46 -4.04
C TYR A 323 -8.27 -1.82 -4.08
N THR A 324 -8.81 -2.28 -2.95
CA THR A 324 -9.57 -3.56 -2.88
C THR A 324 -11.04 -3.42 -3.26
N LEU A 325 -11.55 -2.18 -3.36
CA LEU A 325 -12.94 -1.93 -3.76
C LEU A 325 -13.22 -2.62 -5.10
N ARG A 326 -14.31 -3.38 -5.15
CA ARG A 326 -14.90 -3.89 -6.39
C ARG A 326 -16.32 -3.36 -6.49
N VAL A 327 -16.61 -2.68 -7.60
CA VAL A 327 -17.97 -2.24 -7.92
C VAL A 327 -18.68 -3.32 -8.74
N PRO A 328 -20.02 -3.33 -8.79
CA PRO A 328 -20.78 -4.24 -9.64
C PRO A 328 -20.28 -4.22 -11.09
N GLY A 329 -19.99 -5.40 -11.64
CA GLY A 329 -19.47 -5.56 -13.00
C GLY A 329 -17.94 -5.57 -13.14
N ASP A 330 -17.18 -5.29 -12.06
CA ASP A 330 -15.72 -5.45 -12.08
C ASP A 330 -15.35 -6.92 -12.39
N LYS A 331 -14.40 -7.11 -13.30
CA LYS A 331 -13.85 -8.43 -13.58
C LYS A 331 -13.12 -8.93 -12.32
N GLN A 332 -13.27 -10.21 -11.99
CA GLN A 332 -12.46 -10.85 -10.96
C GLN A 332 -11.00 -10.98 -11.43
N THR A 333 -10.27 -9.87 -11.39
CA THR A 333 -8.82 -9.82 -11.48
C THR A 333 -8.27 -9.85 -10.05
N GLY A 334 -7.05 -10.34 -9.84
CA GLY A 334 -6.43 -10.30 -8.50
C GLY A 334 -6.34 -8.85 -8.01
N ALA A 335 -6.40 -8.64 -6.69
CA ALA A 335 -6.29 -7.29 -6.10
C ALA A 335 -4.86 -6.70 -6.14
N GLU A 336 -3.93 -7.34 -6.85
CA GLU A 336 -2.54 -6.89 -6.97
C GLU A 336 -2.43 -5.68 -7.90
N ILE A 337 -1.89 -4.58 -7.36
CA ILE A 337 -1.59 -3.36 -8.09
C ILE A 337 -0.34 -3.59 -8.95
N PRO A 338 -0.37 -3.33 -10.27
CA PRO A 338 0.80 -3.47 -11.13
C PRO A 338 1.95 -2.55 -10.72
N LEU A 339 3.17 -3.08 -10.65
CA LEU A 339 4.34 -2.31 -10.19
C LEU A 339 4.88 -1.29 -11.21
N GLY A 340 4.42 -1.30 -12.46
CA GLY A 340 4.80 -0.32 -13.48
C GLY A 340 6.20 -0.51 -14.09
N VAL A 341 6.89 -1.60 -13.74
CA VAL A 341 8.19 -2.00 -14.30
C VAL A 341 8.05 -3.43 -14.86
N THR A 342 8.90 -3.83 -15.82
CA THR A 342 8.89 -5.18 -16.41
C THR A 342 9.69 -6.18 -15.58
N LYS A 343 9.11 -7.37 -15.30
CA LYS A 343 9.73 -8.41 -14.47
C LYS A 343 10.87 -9.08 -15.22
N GLU A 344 11.97 -9.39 -14.54
CA GLU A 344 12.94 -10.32 -15.10
C GLU A 344 12.31 -11.71 -15.26
N GLN A 345 12.49 -12.32 -16.43
CA GLN A 345 12.33 -13.76 -16.57
C GLN A 345 13.52 -14.39 -15.85
N SER A 346 13.28 -15.04 -14.70
CA SER A 346 14.31 -15.82 -14.02
C SER A 346 14.78 -16.92 -14.96
N LYS A 347 15.96 -16.74 -15.60
CA LYS A 347 16.70 -17.89 -16.11
C LYS A 347 17.16 -18.64 -14.87
N ALA A 348 16.48 -19.74 -14.55
CA ALA A 348 17.00 -20.73 -13.63
C ALA A 348 18.41 -21.08 -14.13
N THR A 349 19.41 -20.55 -13.44
CA THR A 349 20.80 -20.91 -13.70
C THR A 349 20.97 -22.21 -12.95
N ASP A 350 20.65 -23.30 -13.63
CA ASP A 350 21.09 -24.63 -13.24
C ASP A 350 22.62 -24.63 -13.36
N GLN A 351 23.29 -24.32 -12.26
CA GLN A 351 24.72 -24.52 -12.09
C GLN A 351 24.91 -25.48 -10.91
N GLY A 352 24.76 -26.75 -11.24
CA GLY A 352 25.67 -27.84 -10.90
C GLY A 352 26.23 -27.88 -9.48
N LYS A 353 25.75 -28.88 -8.72
CA LYS A 353 26.62 -29.88 -8.10
C LYS A 353 26.01 -31.26 -8.28
#